data_AF-A0A3N7GTF7-F1
#
_entry.id   AF-A0A3N7GTF7-F1
#
_cell.length_a   1.000
_cell.length_b   1.000
_cell.length_c   1.000
_cell.angle_alpha   90.00
_cell.angle_beta   90.00
_cell.angle_gamma   90.00
#
_symmetry.space_group_name_H-M   'P 1'
#
loop_
_entity.id
_entity.type
_entity.pdbx_description
1 polymer ?
#
loop_
_entity_poly.entity_id
_entity_poly.type
_entity_poly.pdbx_seq_one_letter_code
_entity_poly.pdbx_strand_id
1 'polypeptide(L)'
;MKNPKSIIVLLYMVFLSSFQLIAQSDQPVQIGNRRELFVDRYLLDKMNNVSQRMHHPVNEGAVLNFDKPWEGNFSGYCTIIKDGNLYRMYYRGIREAGRDGNDNEVTCYAESKDGVNWTKPSLGIYTIDGTSANNVILAHAAPATHNFSPFLDTNPEVKKGERYKAVGGTDRSGLLAYISEDGIHWKKKQEKAVFQTGVFDSQNVVFWSAREGQYVCYFRTWS
;
A
#
# COMPACT_ATOMS: atom_id res chain seq x y z
N MET A 1 -70.89 -42.40 -57.46
CA MET A 1 -69.55 -42.28 -56.85
C MET A 1 -69.26 -40.81 -56.54
N LYS A 2 -68.75 -40.55 -55.32
CA LYS A 2 -68.07 -39.35 -54.79
C LYS A 2 -68.89 -38.15 -54.26
N ASN A 3 -68.88 -38.05 -52.92
CA ASN A 3 -69.06 -36.88 -52.06
C ASN A 3 -68.08 -35.73 -52.36
N PRO A 4 -68.44 -34.50 -51.99
CA PRO A 4 -67.63 -33.69 -51.06
C PRO A 4 -68.53 -32.84 -50.11
N LYS A 5 -68.15 -32.25 -48.97
CA LYS A 5 -66.94 -32.10 -48.15
C LYS A 5 -67.46 -31.54 -46.81
N SER A 6 -67.08 -32.11 -45.67
CA SER A 6 -67.26 -31.46 -44.36
C SER A 6 -66.05 -30.58 -44.07
N ILE A 7 -66.28 -29.33 -43.68
CA ILE A 7 -65.25 -28.37 -43.26
C ILE A 7 -65.09 -28.52 -41.74
N ILE A 8 -63.88 -28.86 -41.29
CA ILE A 8 -63.47 -28.83 -39.88
C ILE A 8 -62.72 -27.52 -39.66
N VAL A 9 -63.24 -26.67 -38.76
CA VAL A 9 -62.54 -25.47 -38.27
C VAL A 9 -61.85 -25.83 -36.97
N LEU A 10 -60.51 -25.71 -36.94
CA LEU A 10 -59.68 -25.95 -35.77
C LEU A 10 -59.38 -24.60 -35.09
N LEU A 11 -59.93 -24.36 -33.90
CA LEU A 11 -59.62 -23.21 -33.06
C LEU A 11 -58.34 -23.48 -32.26
N TYR A 12 -57.28 -22.70 -32.49
CA TYR A 12 -56.11 -22.67 -31.61
C TYR A 12 -56.33 -21.63 -30.50
N MET A 13 -56.51 -22.09 -29.26
CA MET A 13 -56.43 -21.24 -28.06
C MET A 13 -54.95 -20.98 -27.72
N VAL A 14 -54.53 -19.71 -27.80
CA VAL A 14 -53.23 -19.26 -27.31
C VAL A 14 -53.32 -19.05 -25.81
N PHE A 15 -52.69 -19.93 -25.03
CA PHE A 15 -52.45 -19.71 -23.60
C PHE A 15 -51.35 -18.66 -23.43
N LEU A 16 -51.73 -17.44 -23.03
CA LEU A 16 -50.77 -16.46 -22.49
C LEU A 16 -50.42 -16.86 -21.06
N SER A 17 -49.29 -17.53 -20.89
CA SER A 17 -48.63 -17.66 -19.59
C SER A 17 -48.12 -16.29 -19.16
N SER A 18 -48.77 -15.71 -18.15
CA SER A 18 -48.30 -14.52 -17.45
C SER A 18 -46.97 -14.83 -16.74
N PHE A 19 -45.85 -14.49 -17.38
CA PHE A 19 -44.57 -14.41 -16.71
C PHE A 19 -44.65 -13.30 -15.66
N GLN A 20 -44.77 -13.66 -14.39
CA GLN A 20 -44.50 -12.73 -13.31
C GLN A 20 -42.99 -12.47 -13.30
N LEU A 21 -42.60 -11.30 -13.81
CA LEU A 21 -41.30 -10.72 -13.52
C LEU A 21 -41.21 -10.53 -12.00
N ILE A 22 -40.46 -11.41 -11.34
CA ILE A 22 -40.02 -11.18 -9.97
C ILE A 22 -39.12 -9.96 -10.05
N ALA A 23 -39.64 -8.81 -9.65
CA ALA A 23 -38.83 -7.63 -9.40
C ALA A 23 -37.78 -8.03 -8.35
N GLN A 24 -36.51 -8.01 -8.75
CA GLN A 24 -35.39 -8.17 -7.84
C GLN A 24 -35.56 -7.13 -6.74
N SER A 25 -35.81 -7.55 -5.50
CA SER A 25 -35.90 -6.62 -4.38
C SER A 25 -34.50 -6.07 -4.12
N ASP A 26 -34.17 -4.95 -4.74
CA ASP A 26 -32.94 -4.21 -4.41
C ASP A 26 -33.10 -3.62 -3.01
N GLN A 27 -32.72 -4.40 -2.02
CA GLN A 27 -32.48 -3.87 -0.68
C GLN A 27 -31.36 -2.82 -0.81
N PRO A 28 -31.56 -1.59 -0.30
CA PRO A 28 -30.53 -0.55 -0.37
C PRO A 28 -29.21 -1.05 0.22
N VAL A 29 -28.10 -0.85 -0.50
CA VAL A 29 -26.76 -1.20 -0.03
C VAL A 29 -26.44 -0.40 1.24
N GLN A 30 -26.25 -1.09 2.35
CA GLN A 30 -25.97 -0.45 3.64
C GLN A 30 -24.51 0.02 3.72
N ILE A 31 -24.27 1.29 3.39
CA ILE A 31 -22.93 1.90 3.42
C ILE A 31 -22.56 2.52 4.79
N GLY A 32 -23.57 2.96 5.56
CA GLY A 32 -23.35 3.66 6.83
C GLY A 32 -22.49 4.93 6.64
N ASN A 33 -21.55 5.17 7.56
CA ASN A 33 -20.62 6.31 7.51
C ASN A 33 -19.26 5.95 6.87
N ARG A 34 -19.20 4.84 6.12
CA ARG A 34 -17.94 4.42 5.49
C ARG A 34 -17.62 5.31 4.30
N ARG A 35 -16.33 5.60 4.13
CA ARG A 35 -15.84 6.21 2.90
C ARG A 35 -15.89 5.16 1.79
N GLU A 36 -16.66 5.43 0.76
CA GLU A 36 -16.79 4.55 -0.41
C GLU A 36 -16.11 5.19 -1.62
N LEU A 37 -15.47 4.38 -2.46
CA LEU A 37 -14.87 4.84 -3.70
C LEU A 37 -15.88 4.77 -4.84
N PHE A 38 -15.98 5.85 -5.63
CA PHE A 38 -16.88 5.93 -6.79
C PHE A 38 -16.11 5.50 -8.05
N VAL A 39 -15.63 4.27 -8.06
CA VAL A 39 -14.77 3.71 -9.14
C VAL A 39 -15.54 2.90 -10.18
N ASP A 40 -16.79 2.53 -9.87
CA ASP A 40 -17.65 1.74 -10.74
C ASP A 40 -19.12 2.17 -10.60
N ARG A 41 -20.05 1.32 -11.04
CA ARG A 41 -21.50 1.56 -10.97
C ARG A 41 -22.19 0.86 -9.81
N TYR A 42 -21.48 0.13 -8.96
CA TYR A 42 -22.07 -0.71 -7.92
C TYR A 42 -22.91 0.10 -6.93
N LEU A 43 -22.43 1.28 -6.52
CA LEU A 43 -23.15 2.18 -5.60
C LEU A 43 -23.96 3.27 -6.31
N LEU A 44 -24.08 3.21 -7.64
CA LEU A 44 -24.70 4.26 -8.43
C LEU A 44 -25.98 3.78 -9.10
N ASP A 45 -27.10 4.31 -8.63
CA ASP A 45 -28.42 4.06 -9.20
C ASP A 45 -28.60 4.77 -10.55
N LYS A 46 -28.32 6.08 -10.62
CA LYS A 46 -28.54 6.88 -11.83
C LYS A 46 -27.46 7.92 -12.10
N MET A 47 -27.19 8.17 -13.39
CA MET A 47 -26.37 9.28 -13.89
C MET A 47 -27.19 10.09 -14.91
N ASN A 48 -27.34 11.40 -14.72
CA ASN A 48 -28.02 12.29 -15.67
C ASN A 48 -27.05 13.38 -16.13
N ASN A 49 -26.75 13.44 -17.42
CA ASN A 49 -25.84 14.43 -18.02
C ASN A 49 -24.45 14.52 -17.33
N VAL A 50 -23.99 13.40 -16.76
CA VAL A 50 -22.67 13.25 -16.15
C VAL A 50 -22.03 11.95 -16.62
N SER A 51 -20.69 11.91 -16.59
CA SER A 51 -19.91 10.71 -16.91
C SER A 51 -18.85 10.49 -15.85
N GLN A 52 -18.66 9.25 -15.40
CA GLN A 52 -17.46 8.88 -14.65
C GLN A 52 -16.25 8.92 -15.57
N ARG A 53 -15.18 9.56 -15.11
CA ARG A 53 -13.91 9.62 -15.83
C ARG A 53 -12.79 9.26 -14.87
N MET A 54 -11.99 8.28 -15.25
CA MET A 54 -10.76 7.98 -14.54
C MET A 54 -9.74 9.07 -14.83
N HIS A 55 -9.23 9.70 -13.78
CA HIS A 55 -8.15 10.67 -13.93
C HIS A 55 -6.88 9.92 -14.31
N HIS A 56 -6.11 10.49 -15.24
CA HIS A 56 -4.82 9.93 -15.64
C HIS A 56 -3.72 10.65 -14.87
N PRO A 57 -2.84 9.94 -14.15
CA PRO A 57 -1.66 10.54 -13.57
C PRO A 57 -0.82 11.23 -14.66
N VAL A 58 -0.40 12.46 -14.41
CA VAL A 58 0.53 13.19 -15.27
C VAL A 58 1.93 13.03 -14.67
N ASN A 59 2.90 12.67 -15.51
CA ASN A 59 4.29 12.65 -15.09
C ASN A 59 4.83 14.08 -15.04
N GLU A 60 4.96 14.63 -13.83
CA GLU A 60 5.49 15.97 -13.55
C GLU A 60 7.04 15.99 -13.43
N GLY A 61 7.71 14.86 -13.71
CA GLY A 61 9.15 14.72 -13.62
C GLY A 61 9.66 14.21 -12.27
N ALA A 62 10.98 14.05 -12.17
CA ALA A 62 11.64 13.56 -10.97
C ALA A 62 11.76 14.67 -9.91
N VAL A 63 11.39 14.35 -8.66
CA VAL A 63 11.44 15.28 -7.51
C VAL A 63 12.59 14.98 -6.53
N LEU A 64 13.19 13.80 -6.62
CA LEU A 64 14.35 13.40 -5.83
C LEU A 64 15.17 12.39 -6.64
N ASN A 65 16.49 12.61 -6.72
CA ASN A 65 17.43 11.70 -7.36
C ASN A 65 18.24 10.95 -6.30
N PHE A 66 18.67 9.73 -6.60
CA PHE A 66 19.63 8.97 -5.78
C PHE A 66 21.06 9.28 -6.26
N ASP A 67 21.61 10.39 -5.75
CA ASP A 67 22.81 11.07 -6.21
C ASP A 67 23.92 11.19 -5.14
N LYS A 68 23.75 10.59 -3.96
CA LYS A 68 24.71 10.64 -2.84
C LYS A 68 25.59 9.39 -2.77
N PRO A 69 26.79 9.46 -2.15
CA PRO A 69 27.72 8.32 -2.10
C PRO A 69 27.19 7.09 -1.36
N TRP A 70 26.35 7.29 -0.33
CA TRP A 70 25.68 6.19 0.37
C TRP A 70 24.43 5.67 -0.36
N GLU A 71 24.12 6.28 -1.49
CA GLU A 71 23.10 5.85 -2.45
C GLU A 71 23.80 5.15 -3.62
N GLY A 72 23.03 4.57 -4.53
CA GLY A 72 23.55 3.92 -5.72
C GLY A 72 22.43 3.37 -6.60
N ASN A 73 22.79 2.73 -7.72
CA ASN A 73 21.86 2.44 -8.81
C ASN A 73 20.67 1.52 -8.44
N PHE A 74 20.75 0.81 -7.33
CA PHE A 74 19.71 -0.12 -6.84
C PHE A 74 18.92 0.44 -5.64
N SER A 75 19.10 1.74 -5.35
CA SER A 75 18.32 2.47 -4.36
C SER A 75 16.85 2.52 -4.76
N GLY A 76 15.94 2.50 -3.78
CA GLY A 76 14.51 2.36 -4.05
C GLY A 76 13.67 2.18 -2.79
N TYR A 77 12.52 1.52 -2.91
CA TYR A 77 11.58 1.28 -1.80
C TYR A 77 11.25 2.55 -1.01
N CYS A 78 10.63 3.50 -1.72
CA CYS A 78 10.28 4.79 -1.17
C CYS A 78 8.94 4.73 -0.43
N THR A 79 8.96 5.01 0.87
CA THR A 79 7.77 5.24 1.67
C THR A 79 7.65 6.72 2.00
N ILE A 80 6.52 7.34 1.62
CA ILE A 80 6.21 8.73 1.97
C ILE A 80 5.11 8.76 3.03
N ILE A 81 5.40 9.40 4.16
CA ILE A 81 4.46 9.61 5.26
C ILE A 81 4.22 11.09 5.42
N LYS A 82 2.95 11.51 5.38
CA LYS A 82 2.57 12.86 5.81
C LYS A 82 2.33 12.87 7.31
N ASP A 83 3.11 13.67 8.03
CA ASP A 83 2.98 13.91 9.46
C ASP A 83 2.81 15.41 9.73
N GLY A 84 1.58 15.82 10.05
CA GLY A 84 1.22 17.23 10.17
C GLY A 84 1.51 18.00 8.88
N ASN A 85 2.43 18.97 8.97
CA ASN A 85 2.85 19.81 7.85
C ASN A 85 4.11 19.31 7.12
N LEU A 86 4.63 18.13 7.49
CA LEU A 86 5.85 17.57 6.93
C LEU A 86 5.56 16.26 6.19
N TYR A 87 6.04 16.16 4.97
CA TYR A 87 6.18 14.91 4.25
C TYR A 87 7.57 14.34 4.55
N ARG A 88 7.58 13.06 4.93
CA ARG A 88 8.77 12.30 5.29
C ARG A 88 8.94 11.17 4.31
N MET A 89 10.06 11.13 3.60
CA MET A 89 10.42 10.05 2.70
C MET A 89 11.46 9.17 3.37
N TYR A 90 11.20 7.87 3.35
CA TYR A 90 12.14 6.83 3.75
C TYR A 90 12.45 5.99 2.53
N TYR A 91 13.71 5.74 2.24
CA TYR A 91 14.10 4.97 1.07
C TYR A 91 15.36 4.17 1.34
N ARG A 92 15.54 3.09 0.61
CA ARG A 92 16.76 2.29 0.65
C ARG A 92 17.84 2.94 -0.20
N GLY A 93 19.01 3.13 0.39
CA GLY A 93 20.27 3.34 -0.32
C GLY A 93 21.03 2.02 -0.47
N ILE A 94 21.63 1.79 -1.65
CA ILE A 94 22.53 0.65 -1.88
C ILE A 94 23.81 1.16 -2.53
N ARG A 95 24.92 1.11 -1.79
CA ARG A 95 26.24 1.55 -2.26
C ARG A 95 26.85 0.59 -3.27
N GLU A 96 26.76 -0.71 -2.97
CA GLU A 96 27.33 -1.78 -3.77
C GLU A 96 26.30 -2.88 -4.00
N ALA A 97 26.21 -3.36 -5.24
CA ALA A 97 25.31 -4.44 -5.59
C ALA A 97 25.70 -5.74 -4.86
N GLY A 98 24.71 -6.48 -4.37
CA GLY A 98 24.92 -7.70 -3.61
C GLY A 98 23.62 -8.47 -3.45
N ARG A 99 23.65 -9.49 -2.59
CA ARG A 99 22.43 -10.21 -2.19
C ARG A 99 21.57 -9.35 -1.28
N ASP A 100 20.27 -9.48 -1.39
CA ASP A 100 19.31 -8.81 -0.51
C ASP A 100 19.63 -9.02 0.99
N GLY A 101 19.50 -7.96 1.79
CA GLY A 101 19.75 -8.02 3.23
C GLY A 101 21.23 -8.04 3.60
N ASN A 102 22.08 -7.40 2.80
CA ASN A 102 23.51 -7.24 3.10
C ASN A 102 23.81 -5.88 3.76
N ASP A 103 24.98 -5.75 4.39
CA ASP A 103 25.37 -4.54 5.14
C ASP A 103 25.67 -3.30 4.27
N ASN A 104 25.67 -3.42 2.94
CA ASN A 104 25.76 -2.28 2.03
C ASN A 104 24.42 -1.55 1.83
N GLU A 105 23.31 -2.15 2.28
CA GLU A 105 21.99 -1.53 2.27
C GLU A 105 21.78 -0.66 3.51
N VAL A 106 21.32 0.56 3.31
CA VAL A 106 20.98 1.53 4.36
C VAL A 106 19.58 2.09 4.15
N THR A 107 18.93 2.55 5.22
CA THR A 107 17.70 3.34 5.11
C THR A 107 18.04 4.82 5.25
N CYS A 108 17.63 5.62 4.28
CA CYS A 108 17.83 7.05 4.20
C CYS A 108 16.52 7.82 4.43
N TYR A 109 16.65 9.12 4.75
CA TYR A 109 15.55 10.01 5.08
C TYR A 109 15.58 11.31 4.27
N ALA A 110 14.44 11.73 3.72
CA ALA A 110 14.28 13.07 3.17
C ALA A 110 12.99 13.71 3.66
N GLU A 111 12.91 15.04 3.64
CA GLU A 111 11.75 15.77 4.10
C GLU A 111 11.31 16.87 3.12
N SER A 112 10.01 17.15 3.12
CA SER A 112 9.40 18.16 2.26
C SER A 112 8.17 18.78 2.93
N LYS A 113 7.86 20.03 2.61
CA LYS A 113 6.63 20.71 3.08
C LYS A 113 5.49 20.64 2.08
N ASP A 114 5.79 20.38 0.81
CA ASP A 114 4.84 20.41 -0.31
C ASP A 114 4.75 19.09 -1.08
N GLY A 115 5.62 18.12 -0.77
CA GLY A 115 5.70 16.83 -1.45
C GLY A 115 6.43 16.87 -2.79
N VAL A 116 6.94 18.04 -3.22
CA VAL A 116 7.60 18.26 -4.52
C VAL A 116 9.05 18.67 -4.32
N ASN A 117 9.33 19.58 -3.39
CA ASN A 117 10.68 20.05 -3.08
C ASN A 117 11.21 19.29 -1.86
N TRP A 118 12.21 18.44 -2.08
CA TRP A 118 12.75 17.55 -1.05
C TRP A 118 14.14 17.96 -0.58
N THR A 119 14.37 17.88 0.72
CA THR A 119 15.67 18.09 1.36
C THR A 119 16.17 16.79 1.99
N LYS A 120 17.44 16.45 1.77
CA LYS A 120 18.15 15.36 2.45
C LYS A 120 18.98 15.97 3.61
N PRO A 121 18.47 16.00 4.85
CA PRO A 121 19.19 16.66 5.94
C PRO A 121 20.47 15.90 6.31
N SER A 122 21.52 16.61 6.71
CA SER A 122 22.72 16.00 7.29
C SER A 122 22.46 15.65 8.75
N LEU A 123 22.11 14.39 9.02
CA LEU A 123 21.66 13.89 10.32
C LEU A 123 22.79 13.52 11.27
N GLY A 124 23.95 13.07 10.77
CA GLY A 124 25.09 12.75 11.64
C GLY A 124 24.95 11.48 12.48
N ILE A 125 23.94 10.64 12.21
CA ILE A 125 23.61 9.46 13.05
C ILE A 125 24.56 8.29 12.77
N TYR A 126 24.88 8.06 11.50
CA TYR A 126 25.76 6.97 11.04
C TYR A 126 26.91 7.52 10.21
N THR A 127 28.09 6.90 10.32
CA THR A 127 29.23 7.18 9.44
C THR A 127 29.24 6.16 8.32
N ILE A 128 29.10 6.62 7.08
CA ILE A 128 29.10 5.79 5.87
C ILE A 128 30.23 6.28 4.97
N ASP A 129 31.08 5.36 4.51
CA ASP A 129 32.23 5.65 3.63
C ASP A 129 33.09 6.84 4.12
N GLY A 130 33.30 6.91 5.43
CA GLY A 130 34.15 7.93 6.06
C GLY A 130 33.46 9.27 6.34
N THR A 131 32.15 9.43 6.06
CA THR A 131 31.41 10.66 6.37
C THR A 131 30.14 10.40 7.20
N SER A 132 29.92 11.22 8.23
CA SER A 132 28.65 11.29 8.96
C SER A 132 27.71 12.39 8.42
N ALA A 133 28.19 13.21 7.47
CA ALA A 133 27.40 14.25 6.83
C ALA A 133 26.46 13.63 5.77
N ASN A 134 25.48 12.87 6.24
CA ASN A 134 24.54 12.11 5.44
C ASN A 134 23.14 12.08 6.07
N ASN A 135 22.17 11.54 5.34
CA ASN A 135 20.76 11.43 5.76
C ASN A 135 20.35 10.00 6.12
N VAL A 136 21.29 9.17 6.57
CA VAL A 136 21.04 7.76 6.91
C VAL A 136 20.43 7.66 8.31
N ILE A 137 19.32 6.93 8.42
CA ILE A 137 18.58 6.70 9.67
C ILE A 137 18.66 5.24 10.16
N LEU A 138 19.13 4.33 9.33
CA LEU A 138 19.39 2.94 9.71
C LEU A 138 20.53 2.36 8.87
N ALA A 139 21.58 1.90 9.53
CA ALA A 139 22.70 1.18 8.93
C ALA A 139 23.17 0.06 9.86
N HIS A 140 23.96 -0.89 9.33
CA HIS A 140 24.48 -2.05 10.08
C HIS A 140 23.37 -2.85 10.78
N ALA A 141 22.19 -2.87 10.15
CA ALA A 141 21.00 -3.54 10.66
C ALA A 141 20.50 -4.59 9.67
N ALA A 142 21.42 -5.15 8.87
CA ALA A 142 21.11 -6.24 7.97
C ALA A 142 20.44 -7.40 8.75
N PRO A 143 19.38 -8.02 8.18
CA PRO A 143 18.83 -7.77 6.86
C PRO A 143 17.68 -6.73 6.83
N ALA A 144 17.40 -6.01 7.93
CA ALA A 144 16.23 -5.14 8.03
C ALA A 144 16.28 -3.91 7.10
N THR A 145 17.47 -3.44 6.72
CA THR A 145 17.65 -2.30 5.80
C THR A 145 17.25 -2.64 4.35
N HIS A 146 17.08 -3.91 4.02
CA HIS A 146 16.70 -4.36 2.68
C HIS A 146 15.36 -3.81 2.20
N ASN A 147 14.36 -3.78 3.07
CA ASN A 147 12.99 -3.47 2.70
C ASN A 147 12.27 -2.72 3.83
N PHE A 148 13.04 -1.93 4.57
CA PHE A 148 12.57 -1.17 5.73
C PHE A 148 11.36 -0.32 5.34
N SER A 149 10.25 -0.55 6.04
CA SER A 149 8.95 0.00 5.69
C SER A 149 8.32 0.68 6.90
N PRO A 150 8.59 1.99 7.09
CA PRO A 150 8.01 2.77 8.17
C PRO A 150 6.53 3.09 7.94
N PHE A 151 5.78 3.23 9.03
CA PHE A 151 4.44 3.80 9.04
C PHE A 151 4.23 4.65 10.29
N LEU A 152 3.34 5.64 10.18
CA LEU A 152 2.84 6.40 11.32
C LEU A 152 1.71 5.58 11.96
N ASP A 153 1.86 5.24 13.23
CA ASP A 153 0.92 4.38 13.91
C ASP A 153 -0.34 5.14 14.31
N THR A 154 -1.47 4.77 13.72
CA THR A 154 -2.79 5.36 13.97
C THR A 154 -3.59 4.57 15.00
N ASN A 155 -2.99 3.56 15.65
CA ASN A 155 -3.63 2.88 16.76
C ASN A 155 -3.92 3.87 17.90
N PRO A 156 -5.18 4.01 18.37
CA PRO A 156 -5.53 4.92 19.46
C PRO A 156 -4.82 4.58 20.79
N GLU A 157 -4.33 3.34 20.93
CA GLU A 157 -3.59 2.84 22.09
C GLU A 157 -2.07 2.78 21.82
N VAL A 158 -1.57 3.53 20.83
CA VAL A 158 -0.14 3.60 20.53
C VAL A 158 0.65 3.99 21.79
N LYS A 159 1.67 3.19 22.08
CA LYS A 159 2.53 3.42 23.25
C LYS A 159 3.42 4.63 23.01
N LYS A 160 3.65 5.42 24.07
CA LYS A 160 4.64 6.49 24.06
C LYS A 160 6.00 5.94 23.63
N GLY A 161 6.68 6.59 22.69
CA GLY A 161 7.95 6.12 22.11
C GLY A 161 7.77 5.23 20.88
N GLU A 162 6.55 4.89 20.48
CA GLU A 162 6.24 3.99 19.36
C GLU A 162 5.35 4.63 18.29
N ARG A 163 5.36 5.97 18.23
CA ARG A 163 4.55 6.75 17.28
C ARG A 163 4.79 6.36 15.82
N TYR A 164 6.02 6.00 15.50
CA TYR A 164 6.38 5.34 14.27
C TYR A 164 6.77 3.89 14.53
N LYS A 165 6.39 3.05 13.59
CA LYS A 165 6.75 1.64 13.55
C LYS A 165 7.28 1.30 12.17
N ALA A 166 8.10 0.27 12.09
CA ALA A 166 8.59 -0.22 10.83
C ALA A 166 8.81 -1.73 10.89
N VAL A 167 8.83 -2.35 9.72
CA VAL A 167 9.32 -3.71 9.56
C VAL A 167 10.42 -3.75 8.52
N GLY A 168 11.31 -4.72 8.65
CA GLY A 168 12.26 -5.08 7.60
C GLY A 168 12.84 -6.47 7.84
N GLY A 169 13.29 -7.13 6.77
CA GLY A 169 13.92 -8.44 6.83
C GLY A 169 13.79 -9.22 5.52
N THR A 170 14.04 -10.52 5.61
CA THR A 170 14.11 -11.48 4.49
C THR A 170 13.40 -12.77 4.87
N ASP A 171 13.16 -13.67 3.91
CA ASP A 171 12.65 -15.04 4.13
C ASP A 171 13.33 -15.78 5.30
N ARG A 172 14.65 -15.63 5.45
CA ARG A 172 15.45 -16.27 6.51
C ARG A 172 15.26 -15.66 7.89
N SER A 173 15.11 -14.35 7.95
CA SER A 173 15.03 -13.62 9.23
C SER A 173 13.59 -13.43 9.71
N GLY A 174 12.62 -13.44 8.78
CA GLY A 174 11.30 -12.87 9.00
C GLY A 174 11.34 -11.35 9.08
N LEU A 175 10.16 -10.75 9.29
CA LEU A 175 10.03 -9.31 9.47
C LEU A 175 10.35 -8.93 10.92
N LEU A 176 11.45 -8.20 11.10
CA LEU A 176 11.87 -7.62 12.38
C LEU A 176 11.16 -6.29 12.60
N ALA A 177 10.59 -6.09 13.79
CA ALA A 177 9.86 -4.88 14.13
C ALA A 177 10.79 -3.82 14.74
N TYR A 178 10.61 -2.57 14.31
CA TYR A 178 11.28 -1.39 14.84
C TYR A 178 10.27 -0.34 15.29
N ILE A 179 10.69 0.49 16.24
CA ILE A 179 9.90 1.59 16.79
C ILE A 179 10.73 2.87 16.84
N SER A 180 10.06 4.01 16.70
CA SER A 180 10.62 5.34 16.81
C SER A 180 9.56 6.33 17.29
N GLU A 181 9.96 7.34 18.07
CA GLU A 181 9.08 8.44 18.46
C GLU A 181 9.03 9.53 17.39
N ASP A 182 10.17 9.82 16.77
CA ASP A 182 10.37 10.95 15.85
C ASP A 182 10.47 10.55 14.38
N GLY A 183 10.49 9.24 14.11
CA GLY A 183 10.64 8.66 12.77
C GLY A 183 12.08 8.70 12.24
N ILE A 184 13.04 9.18 13.04
CA ILE A 184 14.44 9.35 12.62
C ILE A 184 15.35 8.43 13.44
N HIS A 185 15.13 8.33 14.75
CA HIS A 185 15.90 7.47 15.64
C HIS A 185 15.15 6.17 15.88
N TRP A 186 15.66 5.08 15.30
CA TRP A 186 15.00 3.78 15.32
C TRP A 186 15.70 2.80 16.27
N LYS A 187 14.90 1.99 16.95
CA LYS A 187 15.40 0.84 17.71
C LYS A 187 14.57 -0.40 17.41
N LYS A 188 15.21 -1.56 17.52
CA LYS A 188 14.50 -2.84 17.40
C LYS A 188 13.50 -2.97 18.55
N LYS A 189 12.27 -3.34 18.24
CA LYS A 189 11.20 -3.53 19.24
C LYS A 189 11.39 -4.82 20.04
N GLN A 190 11.86 -5.87 19.36
CA GLN A 190 12.10 -7.20 19.91
C GLN A 190 13.06 -7.97 18.98
N GLU A 191 13.82 -8.93 19.54
CA GLU A 191 14.77 -9.71 18.75
C GLU A 191 14.10 -10.69 17.78
N LYS A 192 13.02 -11.34 18.23
CA LYS A 192 12.29 -12.30 17.39
C LYS A 192 11.45 -11.55 16.35
N ALA A 193 11.47 -12.01 15.10
CA ALA A 193 10.59 -11.51 14.05
C ALA A 193 9.11 -11.61 14.45
N VAL A 194 8.32 -10.60 14.05
CA VAL A 194 6.88 -10.53 14.30
C VAL A 194 6.08 -11.33 13.27
N PHE A 195 6.70 -11.64 12.12
CA PHE A 195 6.09 -12.41 11.05
C PHE A 195 7.16 -13.19 10.29
N GLN A 196 6.99 -14.51 10.12
CA GLN A 196 8.05 -15.39 9.58
C GLN A 196 7.65 -16.13 8.30
N THR A 197 6.40 -15.98 7.85
CA THR A 197 5.87 -16.74 6.72
C THR A 197 5.80 -15.84 5.48
N GLY A 198 6.86 -15.84 4.66
CA GLY A 198 6.88 -15.07 3.43
C GLY A 198 8.28 -15.00 2.82
N VAL A 199 8.36 -14.46 1.60
CA VAL A 199 9.63 -14.31 0.87
C VAL A 199 10.35 -13.03 1.27
N PHE A 200 9.57 -11.96 1.50
CA PHE A 200 10.06 -10.65 1.94
C PHE A 200 11.20 -10.06 1.08
N ASP A 201 11.24 -10.39 -0.21
CA ASP A 201 12.19 -9.88 -1.20
C ASP A 201 11.68 -8.59 -1.89
N SER A 202 10.67 -7.94 -1.31
CA SER A 202 10.27 -6.56 -1.63
C SER A 202 9.83 -5.81 -0.39
N GLN A 203 9.51 -4.52 -0.55
CA GLN A 203 8.89 -3.73 0.50
C GLN A 203 7.57 -4.34 0.97
N ASN A 204 7.43 -4.52 2.29
CA ASN A 204 6.25 -5.09 2.94
C ASN A 204 5.51 -3.98 3.69
N VAL A 205 4.27 -3.71 3.32
CA VAL A 205 3.52 -2.55 3.82
C VAL A 205 2.74 -2.95 5.06
N VAL A 206 3.05 -2.30 6.19
CA VAL A 206 2.38 -2.54 7.47
C VAL A 206 1.69 -1.27 7.94
N PHE A 207 0.51 -1.41 8.51
CA PHE A 207 -0.23 -0.31 9.13
C PHE A 207 -1.21 -0.82 10.18
N TRP A 208 -1.68 0.06 11.06
CA TRP A 208 -2.81 -0.22 11.93
C TRP A 208 -4.11 -0.09 11.13
N SER A 209 -4.89 -1.16 11.03
CA SER A 209 -6.22 -1.08 10.45
C SER A 209 -7.28 -0.89 11.53
N ALA A 210 -7.91 0.29 11.55
CA ALA A 210 -8.99 0.59 12.46
C ALA A 210 -10.26 -0.26 12.22
N ARG A 211 -10.44 -0.76 10.98
CA ARG A 211 -11.60 -1.59 10.62
C ARG A 211 -11.50 -2.99 11.20
N GLU A 212 -10.32 -3.61 11.09
CA GLU A 212 -10.07 -4.96 11.60
C GLU A 212 -9.58 -4.95 13.06
N GLY A 213 -9.23 -3.78 13.62
CA GLY A 213 -8.73 -3.66 14.99
C GLY A 213 -7.38 -4.34 15.22
N GLN A 214 -6.53 -4.39 14.19
CA GLN A 214 -5.24 -5.07 14.23
C GLN A 214 -4.23 -4.46 13.26
N TYR A 215 -2.96 -4.80 13.46
CA TYR A 215 -1.91 -4.51 12.48
C TYR A 215 -2.05 -5.46 11.29
N VAL A 216 -2.04 -4.91 10.08
CA VAL A 216 -2.14 -5.65 8.83
C VAL A 216 -0.83 -5.48 8.07
N CYS A 217 -0.35 -6.57 7.48
CA CYS A 217 0.84 -6.59 6.63
C CYS A 217 0.45 -7.08 5.22
N TYR A 218 0.72 -6.27 4.20
CA TYR A 218 0.69 -6.69 2.81
C TYR A 218 2.10 -7.00 2.34
N PHE A 219 2.27 -8.24 1.88
CA PHE A 219 3.51 -8.77 1.33
C PHE A 219 3.18 -9.64 0.13
N ARG A 220 4.14 -9.85 -0.75
CA ARG A 220 3.97 -10.73 -1.90
C ARG A 220 4.37 -12.16 -1.58
N THR A 221 3.71 -13.09 -2.25
CA THR A 221 4.09 -14.50 -2.35
C THR A 221 4.44 -14.82 -3.80
N TRP A 222 5.14 -15.94 -4.03
CA TRP A 222 5.24 -16.53 -5.36
C TRP A 222 3.85 -16.99 -5.82
N SER A 223 3.57 -16.76 -7.10
CA SER A 223 2.41 -17.32 -7.82
C SER A 223 2.82 -18.59 -8.56
#